data_AF-R7XYE0-F1
#
_entry.id   AF-R7XYE0-F1
#
_cell.length_a   1.000
_cell.length_b   1.000
_cell.length_c   1.000
_cell.angle_alpha   90.00
_cell.angle_beta   90.00
_cell.angle_gamma   90.00
#
_symmetry.space_group_name_H-M   'P 1'
#
loop_
_entity.id
_entity.type
_entity.pdbx_description
1 polymer ?
#
loop_
_entity_poly.entity_id
_entity_poly.type
_entity_poly.pdbx_seq_one_letter_code
_entity_poly.pdbx_strand_id
1 'polypeptide(L)'
;MIGLAGDSLCAARNRCPHLGFSLTKGPGGLRYADGQVVCPWHNSRFDLASGDNLDWAPGFAGRDMPSWSRKLIALGRKPSPLTTYEVIVEGDDVYVEL
;
A
#
# COMPACT_ATOMS: atom_id res chain seq x y z
N MET A 1 -4.16 6.21 5.92
CA MET A 1 -5.24 5.33 5.43
C MET A 1 -5.50 4.31 6.50
N ILE A 2 -6.76 3.92 6.66
CA ILE A 2 -7.19 2.95 7.65
C ILE A 2 -7.82 1.78 6.89
N GLY A 3 -7.59 0.55 7.35
CA GLY A 3 -8.17 -0.67 6.79
C GLY A 3 -8.12 -1.82 7.80
N LEU A 4 -8.88 -2.88 7.53
CA LEU A 4 -8.95 -4.11 8.34
C LEU A 4 -8.00 -5.22 7.86
N ALA A 5 -7.04 -5.62 8.68
CA ALA A 5 -6.26 -6.84 8.47
C ALA A 5 -6.80 -7.94 9.38
N GLY A 6 -7.65 -8.82 8.83
CA GLY A 6 -8.48 -9.71 9.65
C GLY A 6 -9.43 -8.89 10.51
N ASP A 7 -9.41 -9.12 11.82
CA ASP A 7 -10.24 -8.39 12.79
C ASP A 7 -9.55 -7.15 13.38
N SER A 8 -8.30 -6.87 12.98
CA SER A 8 -7.53 -5.74 13.49
C SER A 8 -7.63 -4.51 12.57
N LEU A 9 -7.89 -3.35 13.16
CA LEU A 9 -7.81 -2.07 12.47
C LEU A 9 -6.35 -1.63 12.34
N CYS A 10 -5.90 -1.35 11.13
CA CYS A 10 -4.52 -0.94 10.84
C CYS A 10 -4.50 0.44 10.17
N ALA A 11 -3.46 1.22 10.49
CA ALA A 11 -3.22 2.51 9.88
C ALA A 11 -1.85 2.54 9.19
N ALA A 12 -1.83 3.10 7.99
CA ALA A 12 -0.59 3.32 7.25
C ALA A 12 -0.62 4.66 6.52
N ARG A 13 0.55 5.21 6.21
CA ARG A 13 0.68 6.42 5.41
C ARG A 13 0.06 6.20 4.03
N ASN A 14 -0.85 7.09 3.62
CA ASN A 14 -1.53 7.02 2.31
C ASN A 14 -0.63 7.52 1.16
N ARG A 15 0.63 7.09 1.14
CA ARG A 15 1.64 7.47 0.17
C ARG A 15 2.48 6.23 -0.13
N CYS A 16 2.45 5.79 -1.39
CA CYS A 16 3.26 4.67 -1.85
C CYS A 16 4.75 5.03 -1.73
N PRO A 17 5.59 4.19 -1.11
CA PRO A 17 7.01 4.46 -0.89
C PRO A 17 7.83 4.45 -2.20
N HIS A 18 7.21 4.05 -3.32
CA HIS A 18 7.83 4.14 -4.64
C HIS A 18 8.04 5.60 -5.09
N LEU A 19 6.95 6.34 -5.34
CA LEU A 19 6.97 7.71 -5.88
C LEU A 19 6.08 8.68 -5.11
N GLY A 20 5.59 8.30 -3.93
CA GLY A 20 4.74 9.16 -3.10
C GLY A 20 3.31 9.33 -3.61
N PHE A 21 2.85 8.50 -4.56
CA PHE A 21 1.46 8.55 -5.03
C PHE A 21 0.47 8.00 -4.01
N SER A 22 -0.80 8.40 -4.09
CA SER A 22 -1.84 7.92 -3.17
C SER A 22 -2.07 6.41 -3.34
N LEU A 23 -2.30 5.71 -2.23
CA LEU A 23 -2.68 4.29 -2.21
C LEU A 23 -4.19 4.10 -2.36
N THR A 24 -4.98 5.15 -2.14
CA THR A 24 -6.45 5.10 -2.17
C THR A 24 -7.04 5.82 -3.38
N LYS A 25 -6.21 6.56 -4.16
CA LYS A 25 -6.63 7.30 -5.34
C LYS A 25 -5.63 7.13 -6.48
N GLY A 26 -6.13 6.86 -7.68
CA GLY A 26 -5.32 6.77 -8.89
C GLY A 26 -6.02 6.00 -10.01
N PRO A 27 -5.37 5.86 -11.16
CA PRO A 27 -5.98 5.33 -12.37
C PRO A 27 -6.37 3.84 -12.27
N GLY A 28 -5.68 3.05 -11.44
CA GLY A 28 -6.02 1.66 -11.17
C GLY A 28 -7.11 1.43 -10.11
N GLY A 29 -7.70 2.50 -9.55
CA GLY A 29 -8.74 2.42 -8.52
C GLY A 29 -8.24 1.90 -7.15
N LEU A 30 -9.06 2.07 -6.11
CA LEU A 30 -8.77 1.46 -4.81
C LEU A 30 -8.85 -0.06 -4.92
N ARG A 31 -7.75 -0.73 -4.60
CA ARG A 31 -7.68 -2.20 -4.52
C ARG A 31 -7.18 -2.58 -3.15
N TYR A 32 -8.06 -3.21 -2.40
CA TYR A 32 -7.86 -3.60 -1.02
C TYR A 32 -8.57 -4.93 -0.77
N ALA A 33 -7.84 -5.91 -0.28
CA ALA A 33 -8.37 -7.22 0.07
C ALA A 33 -7.43 -7.89 1.08
N ASP A 34 -7.97 -8.64 2.03
CA ASP A 34 -7.21 -9.48 2.96
C ASP A 34 -6.08 -8.74 3.70
N GLY A 35 -6.38 -7.53 4.20
CA GLY A 35 -5.37 -6.70 4.88
C GLY A 35 -4.30 -6.12 3.96
N GLN A 36 -4.37 -6.33 2.64
CA GLN A 36 -3.38 -5.88 1.68
C GLN A 36 -3.90 -4.73 0.82
N VAL A 37 -3.05 -3.73 0.60
CA VAL A 37 -3.35 -2.62 -0.31
C VAL A 37 -2.47 -2.69 -1.54
N VAL A 38 -3.06 -2.43 -2.71
CA VAL A 38 -2.33 -2.34 -3.97
C VAL A 38 -2.34 -0.92 -4.50
N CYS A 39 -1.15 -0.35 -4.71
CA CYS A 39 -0.97 0.98 -5.26
C CYS A 39 -1.68 1.11 -6.63
N PRO A 40 -2.57 2.11 -6.82
CA PRO A 40 -3.32 2.28 -8.07
C PRO A 40 -2.47 2.77 -9.25
N TRP A 41 -1.20 3.11 -9.02
CA TRP A 41 -0.32 3.68 -10.03
C TRP A 41 0.60 2.63 -10.64
N HIS A 42 1.33 1.90 -9.79
CA HIS A 42 2.37 0.97 -10.23
C HIS A 42 2.17 -0.46 -9.70
N ASN A 43 0.99 -0.75 -9.14
CA ASN A 43 0.62 -2.06 -8.61
C ASN A 43 1.48 -2.60 -7.46
N SER A 44 2.37 -1.81 -6.85
CA SER A 44 3.09 -2.27 -5.64
C SER A 44 2.08 -2.69 -4.57
N ARG A 45 2.27 -3.88 -3.99
CA ARG A 45 1.37 -4.49 -3.01
C ARG A 45 2.05 -4.50 -1.64
N PHE A 46 1.26 -4.21 -0.61
CA PHE A 46 1.76 -4.08 0.75
C PHE A 46 0.82 -4.73 1.74
N ASP A 47 1.38 -5.33 2.79
CA ASP A 47 0.64 -5.71 3.98
C ASP A 47 0.35 -4.46 4.84
N LEU A 48 -0.89 -4.28 5.29
CA LEU A 48 -1.28 -3.09 6.05
C LEU A 48 -0.92 -3.19 7.54
N ALA A 49 -0.76 -4.40 8.08
CA ALA A 49 -0.45 -4.61 9.49
C ALA A 49 1.05 -4.46 9.75
N SER A 50 1.91 -5.13 8.97
CA SER A 50 3.37 -5.04 9.10
C SER A 50 3.98 -3.89 8.30
N GLY A 51 3.29 -3.45 7.24
CA GLY A 51 3.84 -2.51 6.26
C GLY A 51 4.72 -3.19 5.21
N ASP A 52 4.90 -4.50 5.23
CA ASP A 52 5.82 -5.19 4.33
C ASP A 52 5.47 -4.97 2.87
N ASN A 53 6.51 -4.82 2.05
CA ASN A 53 6.33 -4.85 0.60
C ASN A 53 6.25 -6.30 0.11
N LEU A 54 5.10 -6.67 -0.45
CA LEU A 54 4.82 -8.02 -0.94
C LEU A 54 5.11 -8.18 -2.43
N ASP A 55 4.97 -7.10 -3.21
CA ASP A 55 5.36 -7.05 -4.62
C ASP A 55 5.70 -5.60 -5.00
N TRP A 56 6.71 -5.42 -5.84
CA TRP A 56 7.29 -4.11 -6.15
C TRP A 56 7.12 -3.74 -7.61
N ALA A 57 6.33 -2.68 -7.84
CA ALA A 57 6.12 -2.08 -9.14
C ALA A 57 5.81 -3.08 -10.30
N PRO A 58 4.94 -4.11 -10.11
CA PRO A 58 4.72 -5.15 -11.11
C PRO A 58 3.87 -4.69 -12.30
N GLY A 59 3.29 -3.50 -12.27
CA GLY A 59 2.32 -3.09 -13.28
C GLY A 59 2.09 -1.59 -13.34
N PHE A 60 1.06 -1.20 -14.09
CA PHE A 60 0.67 0.19 -14.25
C PHE A 60 -0.86 0.31 -14.30
N ALA A 61 -1.42 1.26 -13.54
CA ALA A 61 -2.84 1.59 -13.55
C ALA A 61 -3.78 0.36 -13.45
N GLY A 62 -3.46 -0.59 -12.55
CA GLY A 62 -4.28 -1.79 -12.32
C GLY A 62 -4.02 -2.95 -13.28
N ARG A 63 -3.13 -2.79 -14.27
CA ARG A 63 -2.72 -3.87 -15.19
C ARG A 63 -1.32 -4.36 -14.88
N ASP A 64 -1.15 -5.68 -14.77
CA ASP A 64 0.17 -6.27 -14.58
C ASP A 64 0.96 -6.21 -15.88
N MET A 65 2.25 -5.96 -15.76
CA MET A 65 3.17 -5.82 -16.88
C MET A 65 4.14 -7.01 -16.91
N PRO A 66 4.72 -7.32 -18.08
CA PRO A 66 5.69 -8.40 -18.19
C PRO A 66 6.87 -8.23 -17.22
N SER A 67 7.36 -9.33 -16.65
CA SER A 67 8.43 -9.32 -15.64
C SER A 67 9.68 -8.52 -16.05
N TRP A 68 10.01 -8.47 -17.34
CA TRP A 68 11.16 -7.73 -17.86
C TRP A 68 11.03 -6.21 -17.70
N SER A 69 9.81 -5.66 -17.61
CA SER A 69 9.59 -4.22 -17.49
C SER A 69 9.68 -3.70 -16.04
N ARG A 70 9.69 -4.60 -15.03
CA ARG A 70 9.70 -4.20 -13.60
C ARG A 70 10.81 -3.23 -13.24
N LYS A 71 12.03 -3.45 -13.75
CA LYS A 71 13.18 -2.56 -13.48
C LYS A 71 12.97 -1.15 -14.03
N LEU A 72 12.30 -1.03 -15.18
CA LEU A 72 11.97 0.26 -15.78
C LEU A 72 10.90 0.99 -14.94
N ILE A 73 9.83 0.28 -14.55
CA ILE A 73 8.74 0.85 -13.75
C ILE A 73 9.23 1.28 -12.35
N ALA A 74 10.17 0.54 -11.76
CA ALA A 74 10.74 0.85 -10.45
C ALA A 74 11.60 2.13 -10.41
N LEU A 75 12.02 2.67 -11.55
CA LEU A 75 12.80 3.92 -11.65
C LEU A 75 13.99 4.00 -10.68
N GLY A 76 14.72 2.89 -10.50
CA GLY A 76 15.89 2.81 -9.61
C GLY A 76 15.56 2.83 -8.10
N ARG A 77 14.28 2.88 -7.72
CA ARG A 77 13.85 2.75 -6.32
C ARG A 77 13.84 1.28 -5.90
N LYS A 78 14.35 1.03 -4.69
CA LYS A 78 14.34 -0.29 -4.08
C LYS A 78 12.96 -0.58 -3.47
N PRO A 79 12.54 -1.86 -3.40
CA PRO A 79 11.43 -2.28 -2.55
C PRO A 79 11.58 -1.68 -1.16
N SER A 80 10.49 -1.08 -0.66
CA SER A 80 10.48 -0.38 0.63
C SER A 80 9.12 -0.59 1.29
N PRO A 81 9.08 -0.74 2.63
CA PRO A 81 7.83 -0.95 3.35
C PRO A 81 6.98 0.33 3.37
N LEU A 82 5.69 0.15 3.66
CA LEU A 82 4.82 1.24 4.09
C LEU A 82 5.18 1.68 5.50
N THR A 83 5.08 2.99 5.73
CA THR A 83 5.05 3.52 7.09
C THR A 83 3.70 3.17 7.69
N THR A 84 3.69 2.26 8.67
CA THR A 84 2.54 1.97 9.53
C THR A 84 2.52 2.88 10.75
N TYR A 85 1.36 2.98 11.36
CA TYR A 85 1.12 3.78 12.55
C TYR A 85 0.42 2.92 13.60
N GLU A 86 0.72 3.18 14.86
CA GLU A 86 0.01 2.55 15.97
C GLU A 86 -1.45 3.02 15.98
N VAL A 87 -2.35 2.06 16.22
CA VAL A 87 -3.79 2.29 16.25
C VAL A 87 -4.28 1.91 17.64
N ILE A 88 -4.96 2.85 18.28
CA ILE A 88 -5.60 2.64 19.58
C ILE A 88 -7.11 2.79 19.38
N VAL A 89 -7.89 1.82 19.86
CA VAL A 89 -9.35 1.82 19.78
C VAL A 89 -9.91 1.93 21.19
N GLU A 90 -10.65 3.00 21.47
CA GLU A 90 -11.30 3.24 22.77
C GLU A 90 -12.81 3.44 22.55
N GLY A 91 -13.62 2.44 22.90
CA GLY A 91 -15.06 2.48 22.60
C GLY A 91 -15.31 2.51 21.08
N ASP A 92 -15.96 3.57 20.61
CA ASP A 92 -16.24 3.81 19.19
C ASP A 92 -15.18 4.70 18.50
N ASP A 93 -14.20 5.21 19.26
CA ASP A 93 -13.18 6.12 18.78
C ASP A 93 -11.91 5.38 18.33
N VAL A 94 -11.28 5.92 17.28
CA VAL A 94 -10.03 5.41 16.71
C VAL A 94 -8.96 6.50 16.74
N TYR A 95 -7.86 6.23 17.41
CA TYR A 95 -6.69 7.09 17.49
C TYR A 95 -5.53 6.51 16.68
N VAL A 96 -4.74 7.40 16.08
CA VAL A 96 -3.55 7.05 15.29
C VAL A 96 -2.38 7.92 15.74
N GLU A 97 -1.29 7.29 16.17
CA GLU A 97 -0.06 7.99 16.54
C GLU A 97 0.83 8.22 15.31
N LEU A 98 1.30 9.45 15.08
CA LEU A 98 1.95 9.90 13.83
C LEU A 98 3.46 10.13 13.92
#